data_AF-A0A8X6VJC3-F1
#
_entry.id   AF-A0A8X6VJC3-F1
#
_cell.length_a   1.000
_cell.length_b   1.000
_cell.length_c   1.000
_cell.angle_alpha   90.00
_cell.angle_beta   90.00
_cell.angle_gamma   90.00
#
_symmetry.space_group_name_H-M   'P 1'
#
loop_
_entity.id
_entity.type
_entity.pdbx_description
1 polymer ?
#
loop_
_entity_poly.entity_id
_entity_poly.type
_entity_poly.pdbx_seq_one_letter_code
_entity_poly.pdbx_strand_id
1 'polypeptide(L)'
;MYVKVESERLRFIALNQTKLRAENYIHLQDAIRNDADLEPNSLGQMVILPSSFVNSARYLHEYTQDAFTYVSNYGRSDLFITMTCNPAWPEITTELIPGQNSTDRHDLTARVFKVKVQKLIALLTKSKIFSDMKCFMYSIEGQKRGLPHVHLLL
;
A
#
# COMPACT_ATOMS: atom_id res chain seq x y z
N MET A 1 1.42 -15.55 -7.70
CA MET A 1 0.04 -15.46 -7.16
C MET A 1 -0.43 -14.01 -7.04
N TYR A 2 0.32 -13.11 -6.38
CA TYR A 2 -0.01 -11.67 -6.27
C TYR A 2 -0.31 -10.99 -7.61
N VAL A 3 0.54 -11.19 -8.62
CA VAL A 3 0.35 -10.61 -9.97
C VAL A 3 -1.01 -11.01 -10.56
N LYS A 4 -1.43 -12.27 -10.43
CA LYS A 4 -2.73 -12.72 -10.95
C LYS A 4 -3.90 -12.06 -10.20
N VAL A 5 -3.81 -11.94 -8.88
CA VAL A 5 -4.85 -11.28 -8.07
C VAL A 5 -4.96 -9.80 -8.44
N GLU A 6 -3.83 -9.09 -8.54
CA GLU A 6 -3.81 -7.69 -8.94
C GLU A 6 -4.29 -7.49 -10.38
N SER A 7 -3.94 -8.39 -11.32
CA SER A 7 -4.47 -8.36 -12.68
C SER A 7 -5.99 -8.50 -12.73
N GLU A 8 -6.58 -9.39 -11.93
CA GLU A 8 -8.05 -9.54 -11.86
C GLU A 8 -8.71 -8.33 -11.19
N ARG A 9 -8.10 -7.71 -10.18
CA ARG A 9 -8.59 -6.45 -9.59
C ARG A 9 -8.55 -5.30 -10.59
N LEU A 10 -7.45 -5.18 -11.35
CA LEU A 10 -7.33 -4.18 -12.41
C LEU A 10 -8.36 -4.41 -13.52
N ARG A 11 -8.56 -5.66 -13.93
CA ARG A 11 -9.59 -6.04 -14.90
C ARG A 11 -10.99 -5.68 -14.40
N PHE A 12 -11.30 -5.96 -13.14
CA PHE A 12 -12.59 -5.58 -12.54
C PHE A 12 -12.80 -4.07 -12.58
N ILE A 13 -11.78 -3.27 -12.21
CA ILE A 13 -11.85 -1.81 -12.24
C ILE A 13 -12.04 -1.28 -13.67
N ALA A 14 -11.32 -1.85 -14.63
CA ALA A 14 -11.45 -1.49 -16.05
C ALA A 14 -12.87 -1.75 -16.58
N LEU A 15 -13.48 -2.88 -16.21
CA LEU A 15 -14.82 -3.26 -16.68
C LEU A 15 -15.97 -2.56 -15.94
N ASN A 16 -15.72 -1.93 -14.78
CA ASN A 16 -16.78 -1.35 -13.94
C ASN A 16 -16.63 0.17 -13.72
N GLN A 17 -15.95 0.89 -14.62
CA GLN A 17 -15.70 2.34 -14.51
C GLN A 17 -16.97 3.18 -14.25
N THR A 18 -18.08 2.90 -14.93
CA THR A 18 -19.36 3.61 -14.74
C THR A 18 -19.92 3.42 -13.33
N LYS A 19 -19.82 2.21 -12.77
CA LYS A 19 -20.27 1.93 -11.39
C LYS A 19 -19.39 2.61 -10.34
N LEU A 20 -18.09 2.75 -10.64
CA LEU A 20 -17.13 3.46 -9.81
C LEU A 20 -17.22 5.00 -9.96
N ARG A 21 -18.20 5.48 -10.73
CA ARG A 21 -18.41 6.90 -11.07
C ARG A 21 -17.13 7.55 -11.59
N ALA A 22 -16.41 6.82 -12.44
CA ALA A 22 -15.15 7.30 -12.99
C ALA A 22 -15.31 8.63 -13.75
N GLU A 23 -16.49 8.87 -14.32
CA GLU A 23 -16.86 10.13 -14.96
C GLU A 23 -16.78 11.36 -14.03
N ASN A 24 -16.93 11.21 -12.71
CA ASN A 24 -16.86 12.34 -11.76
C ASN A 24 -15.42 12.82 -11.52
N TYR A 25 -14.41 12.11 -12.02
CA TYR A 25 -13.01 12.49 -11.88
C TYR A 25 -12.55 13.46 -12.99
N ILE A 26 -13.46 14.33 -13.43
CA ILE A 26 -13.39 15.27 -14.57
C ILE A 26 -12.06 16.03 -14.62
N HIS A 27 -11.58 16.49 -13.46
CA HIS A 27 -10.37 17.30 -13.34
C HIS A 27 -9.09 16.58 -13.81
N LEU A 28 -9.03 15.24 -13.77
CA LEU A 28 -7.87 14.47 -14.24
C LEU A 28 -7.92 14.24 -15.76
N GLN A 29 -9.12 14.01 -16.31
CA GLN A 29 -9.30 13.91 -17.77
C GLN A 29 -8.94 15.21 -18.46
N ASP A 30 -9.31 16.35 -17.86
CA ASP A 30 -9.02 17.67 -18.41
C ASP A 30 -7.52 18.01 -18.32
N ALA A 31 -6.84 17.62 -17.24
CA ALA A 31 -5.39 17.79 -17.12
C ALA A 31 -4.60 16.99 -18.18
N ILE A 32 -5.04 15.77 -18.49
CA ILE A 32 -4.43 14.92 -19.53
C ILE A 32 -4.75 15.42 -20.95
N ARG A 33 -5.95 15.98 -21.17
CA ARG A 33 -6.35 16.55 -22.47
C ARG A 33 -5.65 17.87 -22.80
N ASN A 34 -5.20 18.62 -21.80
CA ASN A 34 -4.49 19.88 -22.00
C ASN A 34 -3.00 19.71 -22.36
N ASP A 35 -2.44 18.51 -22.24
CA ASP A 35 -1.12 18.18 -22.80
C ASP A 35 -1.32 17.85 -24.31
N ALA A 36 -1.31 18.92 -25.10
CA ALA A 36 -1.51 18.89 -26.55
C ALA A 36 -0.35 18.18 -27.26
N ASP A 37 -0.60 16.94 -27.71
CA ASP A 37 -0.08 16.29 -28.94
C ASP A 37 -0.37 14.77 -28.96
N LEU A 38 -1.51 14.33 -28.39
CA LEU A 38 -1.84 12.91 -28.29
C LEU A 38 -3.00 12.56 -29.22
N GLU A 39 -2.68 11.85 -30.30
CA GLU A 39 -3.64 11.21 -31.21
C GLU A 39 -4.65 10.37 -30.41
N PRO A 40 -5.96 10.71 -30.40
CA PRO A 40 -6.96 10.04 -29.58
C PRO A 40 -7.09 8.53 -29.86
N ASN A 41 -6.73 8.10 -31.07
CA ASN A 41 -6.75 6.71 -31.50
C ASN A 41 -5.51 5.90 -31.08
N SER A 42 -4.46 6.55 -30.58
CA SER A 42 -3.24 5.90 -30.09
C SER A 42 -3.29 5.54 -28.60
N LEU A 43 -4.21 6.18 -27.87
CA LEU A 43 -4.44 5.92 -26.46
C LEU A 43 -5.42 4.75 -26.34
N GLY A 44 -4.97 3.67 -25.70
CA GLY A 44 -5.89 2.61 -25.27
C GLY A 44 -6.99 3.16 -24.36
N GLN A 45 -7.94 2.31 -23.96
CA GLN A 45 -9.03 2.72 -23.09
C GLN A 45 -8.51 3.34 -21.77
N MET A 46 -8.84 4.61 -21.53
CA MET A 46 -8.45 5.32 -20.31
C MET A 46 -9.24 4.77 -19.12
N VAL A 47 -8.54 4.08 -18.21
CA VAL A 47 -9.11 3.51 -16.98
C VAL A 47 -8.59 4.31 -15.79
N ILE A 48 -9.49 4.89 -15.01
CA ILE A 48 -9.10 5.70 -13.86
C ILE A 48 -9.11 4.82 -12.60
N LEU A 49 -7.95 4.63 -11.98
CA LEU A 49 -7.82 3.80 -10.77
C LEU A 49 -8.22 4.58 -9.52
N PRO A 50 -9.17 4.11 -8.69
CA PRO A 50 -9.59 4.81 -7.47
C PRO A 50 -8.44 4.90 -6.45
N SER A 51 -8.50 5.84 -5.49
CA SER A 51 -7.48 5.95 -4.44
C SER A 51 -7.45 4.74 -3.50
N SER A 52 -8.54 3.97 -3.43
CA SER A 52 -8.58 2.67 -2.72
C SER A 52 -7.73 1.58 -3.38
N PHE A 53 -7.28 1.78 -4.62
CA PHE A 53 -6.33 0.88 -5.27
C PHE A 53 -4.91 1.22 -4.82
N VAL A 54 -4.32 0.36 -3.99
CA VAL A 54 -2.97 0.51 -3.45
C VAL A 54 -1.96 0.73 -4.58
N ASN A 55 -1.08 1.72 -4.41
CA ASN A 55 -0.09 2.16 -5.39
C ASN A 55 -0.65 2.78 -6.70
N SER A 56 -1.95 3.11 -6.78
CA SER A 56 -2.43 3.99 -7.85
C SER A 56 -1.87 5.41 -7.66
N ALA A 57 -1.84 6.20 -8.74
CA ALA A 57 -1.43 7.61 -8.66
C ALA A 57 -2.25 8.39 -7.61
N ARG A 58 -3.55 8.10 -7.49
CA ARG A 58 -4.42 8.75 -6.51
C ARG A 58 -4.18 8.27 -5.08
N TYR A 59 -3.94 6.98 -4.89
CA TYR A 59 -3.51 6.44 -3.59
C TYR A 59 -2.24 7.16 -3.10
N LEU A 60 -1.24 7.28 -3.97
CA LEU A 60 0.02 7.94 -3.63
C LEU A 60 -0.17 9.44 -3.37
N HIS A 61 -1.04 10.11 -4.14
CA HIS A 61 -1.36 11.52 -3.94
C HIS A 61 -2.04 11.78 -2.59
N GLU A 62 -3.07 11.00 -2.25
CA GLU A 62 -3.77 11.08 -0.96
C GLU A 62 -2.79 10.81 0.19
N TYR A 63 -1.97 9.77 0.08
CA TYR A 63 -0.96 9.43 1.09
C TYR A 63 0.09 10.55 1.29
N THR A 64 0.44 11.25 0.21
CA THR A 64 1.36 12.39 0.27
C THR A 64 0.70 13.60 0.94
N GLN A 65 -0.57 13.86 0.64
CA GLN A 65 -1.34 14.93 1.30
C GLN A 65 -1.52 14.67 2.80
N ASP A 66 -1.78 13.41 3.19
CA ASP A 66 -1.84 13.00 4.58
C ASP A 66 -0.50 13.23 5.29
N ALA A 67 0.62 12.88 4.63
CA ALA A 67 1.96 13.14 5.15
C ALA A 67 2.25 14.64 5.32
N PHE A 68 1.84 15.48 4.37
CA PHE A 68 2.02 16.93 4.50
C PHE A 68 1.14 17.52 5.59
N THR A 69 -0.10 17.03 5.74
CA THR A 69 -1.00 17.44 6.81
C THR A 69 -0.45 17.04 8.17
N TYR A 70 0.14 15.84 8.27
CA TYR A 70 0.86 15.37 9.45
C TYR A 70 1.97 16.35 9.84
N VAL A 71 2.88 16.66 8.90
CA VAL A 71 4.02 17.54 9.17
C VAL A 71 3.59 18.96 9.47
N SER A 72 2.55 19.46 8.79
CA SER A 72 1.99 20.79 9.05
C SER A 72 1.39 20.92 10.45
N ASN A 73 0.72 19.89 10.95
CA ASN A 73 0.01 19.95 12.23
C ASN A 73 0.89 19.59 13.43
N TYR A 74 1.83 18.67 13.25
CA TYR A 74 2.61 18.09 14.36
C TYR A 74 4.12 18.33 14.25
N GLY A 75 4.60 18.83 13.10
CA GLY A 75 6.01 19.03 12.83
C GLY A 75 6.68 17.77 12.27
N ARG A 76 8.01 17.77 12.26
CA ARG A 76 8.81 16.62 11.82
C ARG A 76 8.60 15.42 12.76
N SER A 77 8.68 14.20 12.22
CA SER A 77 8.70 12.99 13.02
C SER A 77 9.94 12.92 13.91
N ASP A 78 9.79 12.37 15.11
CA ASP A 78 10.91 12.12 16.03
C ASP A 78 11.61 10.80 15.71
N LEU A 79 10.86 9.79 15.24
CA LEU A 79 11.38 8.46 14.96
C LEU A 79 10.95 7.95 13.58
N PHE A 80 11.90 7.33 12.88
CA PHE A 80 11.68 6.56 11.65
C PHE A 80 11.95 5.08 11.94
N ILE A 81 10.91 4.27 12.06
CA ILE A 81 11.03 2.84 12.41
C ILE A 81 10.77 2.01 11.16
N THR A 82 11.67 1.06 10.88
CA THR A 82 11.46 0.07 9.82
C THR A 82 11.37 -1.33 10.42
N MET A 83 10.34 -2.08 10.05
CA MET A 83 10.24 -3.51 10.37
C MET A 83 10.12 -4.31 9.08
N THR A 84 11.10 -5.17 8.85
CA THR A 84 11.14 -6.09 7.71
C THR A 84 10.61 -7.45 8.11
N CYS A 85 9.81 -8.08 7.25
CA CYS A 85 9.38 -9.45 7.47
C CYS A 85 10.58 -10.42 7.49
N ASN A 86 10.59 -11.32 8.47
CA ASN A 86 11.63 -12.35 8.60
C ASN A 86 11.02 -13.73 8.27
N PRO A 87 11.52 -14.43 7.24
CA PRO A 87 10.96 -15.72 6.83
C PRO A 87 11.30 -16.84 7.83
N ALA A 88 12.31 -16.63 8.69
CA ALA A 88 12.71 -17.57 9.73
C ALA A 88 11.87 -17.46 11.02
N TRP A 89 10.80 -16.65 11.02
CA TRP A 89 9.88 -16.62 12.16
C TRP A 89 9.25 -18.00 12.40
N PRO A 90 9.19 -18.48 13.65
CA PRO A 90 8.61 -19.79 13.97
C PRO A 90 7.19 -19.97 13.47
N GLU A 91 6.38 -18.90 13.48
CA GLU A 91 5.00 -18.91 12.98
C GLU A 91 4.92 -19.17 11.47
N ILE A 92 6.01 -18.97 10.73
CA ILE A 92 6.12 -19.34 9.31
C ILE A 92 6.68 -20.75 9.21
N THR A 93 7.86 -21.01 9.78
CA THR A 93 8.59 -22.27 9.57
C THR A 93 7.86 -23.51 10.09
N THR A 94 7.07 -23.38 11.16
CA THR A 94 6.29 -24.49 11.74
C THR A 94 5.14 -24.93 10.84
N GLU A 95 4.62 -24.02 10.01
CA GLU A 95 3.48 -24.26 9.11
C GLU A 95 3.93 -24.67 7.69
N LEU A 96 5.24 -24.76 7.44
CA LEU A 96 5.79 -25.26 6.18
C LEU A 96 5.84 -26.78 6.18
N ILE A 97 5.39 -27.40 5.08
CA ILE A 97 5.53 -28.83 4.88
C ILE A 97 6.96 -29.18 4.41
N PRO A 98 7.44 -30.42 4.60
CA PRO A 98 8.77 -30.83 4.16
C PRO A 98 9.01 -30.51 2.67
N GLY A 99 10.13 -29.85 2.38
CA GLY A 99 10.51 -29.42 1.02
C GLY A 99 9.90 -28.08 0.58
N GLN A 100 9.05 -27.44 1.39
CA GLN A 100 8.48 -26.13 1.10
C GLN A 100 9.31 -25.01 1.71
N ASN A 101 9.45 -23.90 0.98
CA ASN A 101 10.07 -22.67 1.45
C ASN A 101 9.02 -21.59 1.74
N SER A 102 9.40 -20.57 2.52
CA SER A 102 8.52 -19.43 2.82
C SER A 102 8.06 -18.68 1.57
N THR A 103 8.87 -18.70 0.50
CA THR A 103 8.51 -18.14 -0.81
C THR A 103 7.38 -18.89 -1.49
N ASP A 104 7.20 -20.17 -1.19
CA ASP A 104 6.11 -20.97 -1.77
C ASP A 104 4.77 -20.67 -1.06
N ARG A 105 4.82 -20.11 0.16
CA ARG A 105 3.68 -19.69 1.00
C ARG A 105 3.68 -18.20 1.28
N HIS A 106 3.57 -17.41 0.22
CA HIS A 106 3.44 -15.95 0.34
C HIS A 106 2.22 -15.53 1.18
N ASP A 107 1.14 -16.30 1.15
CA ASP A 107 -0.06 -16.08 1.98
C ASP A 107 0.26 -16.15 3.48
N LEU A 108 1.02 -17.17 3.89
CA LEU A 108 1.45 -17.37 5.27
C LEU A 108 2.38 -16.23 5.71
N THR A 109 3.39 -15.94 4.89
CA THR A 109 4.35 -14.84 5.14
C THR A 109 3.63 -13.51 5.32
N ALA A 110 2.69 -13.17 4.43
CA ALA A 110 1.92 -11.92 4.51
C ALA A 110 1.01 -11.86 5.74
N ARG A 111 0.38 -12.98 6.12
CA ARG A 111 -0.47 -13.06 7.32
C ARG A 111 0.34 -12.87 8.59
N VAL A 112 1.46 -13.59 8.74
CA VAL A 112 2.33 -13.46 9.91
C VAL A 112 2.88 -12.04 10.00
N PHE A 113 3.35 -11.48 8.88
CA PHE A 113 3.82 -10.10 8.84
C PHE A 113 2.74 -9.11 9.30
N LYS A 114 1.52 -9.21 8.78
CA LYS A 114 0.40 -8.35 9.19
C LYS A 114 0.14 -8.41 10.70
N VAL A 115 0.16 -9.61 11.28
CA VAL A 115 -0.02 -9.78 12.74
C VAL A 115 1.13 -9.13 13.51
N LYS A 116 2.37 -9.26 13.05
CA LYS A 116 3.54 -8.61 13.68
C LYS A 116 3.45 -7.08 13.59
N VAL A 117 3.00 -6.53 12.46
CA VAL A 117 2.77 -5.08 12.29
C VAL A 117 1.71 -4.60 13.28
N GLN A 118 0.59 -5.32 13.40
CA GLN A 118 -0.48 -4.97 14.36
C GLN A 118 0.01 -5.01 15.81
N LYS A 119 0.85 -6.00 16.16
CA LYS A 119 1.49 -6.06 17.49
C LYS A 119 2.43 -4.88 17.72
N LEU A 120 3.23 -4.50 16.73
CA LEU A 120 4.12 -3.32 16.81
C LEU A 120 3.31 -2.04 17.03
N ILE A 121 2.26 -1.80 16.23
CA ILE A 121 1.39 -0.63 16.39
C ILE A 121 0.74 -0.63 17.78
N ALA A 122 0.26 -1.77 18.27
CA ALA A 122 -0.31 -1.87 19.61
C ALA A 122 0.73 -1.57 20.71
N LEU A 123 1.96 -2.02 20.55
CA LEU A 123 3.05 -1.73 21.49
C LEU A 123 3.37 -0.22 21.55
N LEU A 124 3.41 0.43 20.38
CA LEU A 124 3.67 1.86 20.26
C LEU A 124 2.53 2.71 20.82
N THR A 125 1.28 2.35 20.51
CA THR A 125 0.09 3.18 20.82
C THR A 125 -0.59 2.86 22.14
N LYS A 126 -0.64 1.57 22.53
CA LYS A 126 -1.35 1.12 23.74
C LYS A 126 -0.40 0.91 24.91
N SER A 127 0.73 0.28 24.67
CA SER A 127 1.74 0.06 25.73
C SER A 127 2.63 1.28 25.95
N LYS A 128 2.57 2.28 25.05
CA LYS A 128 3.23 3.59 25.17
C LYS A 128 4.72 3.49 25.51
N ILE A 129 5.44 2.58 24.83
CA ILE A 129 6.86 2.34 25.10
C ILE A 129 7.76 3.57 24.89
N PHE A 130 7.29 4.55 24.12
CA PHE A 130 7.95 5.84 23.89
C PHE A 130 7.17 7.02 24.48
N SER A 131 6.36 6.78 25.52
CA SER A 131 5.40 7.76 26.06
C SER A 131 4.19 7.99 25.14
N ASP A 132 3.37 8.98 25.53
CA ASP A 132 2.19 9.41 24.77
C ASP A 132 2.58 10.00 23.42
N MET A 133 1.99 9.41 22.37
CA MET A 133 2.26 9.76 20.99
C MET A 133 1.14 10.66 20.45
N LYS A 134 1.52 11.78 19.83
CA LYS A 134 0.55 12.74 19.29
C LYS A 134 -0.11 12.24 18.00
N CYS A 135 0.69 11.64 17.13
CA CYS A 135 0.24 11.02 15.90
C CYS A 135 1.26 9.99 15.44
N PHE A 136 0.85 9.11 14.54
CA PHE A 136 1.76 8.25 13.79
C PHE A 136 1.19 7.99 12.41
N MET A 137 2.06 7.66 11.46
CA MET A 137 1.65 7.16 10.16
C MET A 137 2.56 6.00 9.74
N TYR A 138 2.04 5.08 8.93
CA TYR A 138 2.86 3.99 8.43
C TYR A 138 2.45 3.52 7.04
N SER A 139 3.44 3.21 6.21
CA SER A 139 3.27 2.63 4.89
C SER A 139 3.81 1.21 4.88
N ILE A 140 3.10 0.31 4.20
CA ILE A 140 3.58 -1.05 3.93
C ILE A 140 3.96 -1.12 2.48
N GLU A 141 5.19 -1.54 2.21
CA GLU A 141 5.70 -1.73 0.87
C GLU A 141 5.98 -3.22 0.63
N GLY A 142 5.44 -3.73 -0.47
CA GLY A 142 5.77 -5.06 -0.98
C GLY A 142 6.84 -4.95 -2.04
N GLN A 143 8.05 -5.45 -1.78
CA GLN A 143 9.10 -5.48 -2.79
C GLN A 143 8.82 -6.59 -3.83
N LYS A 144 9.02 -6.29 -5.13
CA LYS A 144 8.81 -7.25 -6.24
C LYS A 144 9.54 -8.59 -6.07
N ARG A 145 10.69 -8.59 -5.39
CA ARG A 145 11.53 -9.76 -5.11
C ARG A 145 11.93 -9.88 -3.63
N GLY A 146 11.44 -8.97 -2.80
CA GLY A 146 11.81 -8.88 -1.39
C GLY A 146 10.63 -9.14 -0.49
N LEU A 147 10.92 -9.29 0.79
CA LEU A 147 9.89 -9.48 1.79
C LEU A 147 9.22 -8.14 2.13
N PRO A 148 7.95 -8.15 2.57
CA PRO A 148 7.27 -6.91 2.89
C PRO A 148 7.97 -6.22 4.07
N HIS A 149 7.99 -4.90 4.02
CA HIS A 149 8.46 -4.06 5.11
C HIS A 149 7.45 -2.96 5.40
N VAL A 150 7.49 -2.47 6.63
CA VAL A 150 6.70 -1.33 7.09
C VAL A 150 7.63 -0.21 7.50
N HIS A 151 7.33 1.00 7.08
CA HIS A 151 7.95 2.23 7.57
C HIS A 151 6.94 2.95 8.44
N LEU A 152 7.31 3.26 9.68
CA LEU A 152 6.50 4.02 10.62
C LEU A 152 7.19 5.34 10.95
N LEU A 153 6.40 6.41 10.96
CA LEU A 153 6.75 7.73 11.48
C LEU A 153 5.99 7.95 12.77
N LEU A 154 6.69 8.36 13.82
CA LEU A 154 6.15 8.76 15.12
C LEU A 154 6.43 10.24 15.38
#